data_AF-W6PDJ8-F1
#
_entry.id   AF-W6PDJ8-F1
#
_cell.length_a   1.000
_cell.length_b   1.000
_cell.length_c   1.000
_cell.angle_alpha   90.00
_cell.angle_beta   90.00
_cell.angle_gamma   90.00
#
_symmetry.space_group_name_H-M   'P 1'
#
loop_
_entity.id
_entity.type
_entity.pdbx_description
1 polymer ?
#
loop_
_entity_poly.entity_id
_entity_poly.type
_entity_poly.pdbx_seq_one_letter_code
_entity_poly.pdbx_strand_id
1 'polypeptide(L)'
;MEKKTNNPAITKSYAKKMETISPFELKNKLIDMADESIKKIAHTMLNAGRGNPNWIATEPREAFFLLGQFGLCECRHAFSLEEGIAGIPQKAGIAARFEAFLKENEKAPGANLLKEGYNYMLMEHAADPDTLIHEWAESVIGDQYPVPDRILHFTELIVQDYLAQEMCDRRPPKGTFDLFATEKEVRQPCVICSILCKRISC
;
A
#
# COMPACT_ATOMS: atom_id res chain seq x y z
N MET A 1 -37.84 -23.27 -3.86
CA MET A 1 -37.64 -22.01 -3.10
C MET A 1 -37.67 -20.87 -4.09
N GLU A 2 -38.70 -20.04 -3.97
CA GLU A 2 -39.04 -18.95 -4.89
C GLU A 2 -37.98 -17.84 -4.87
N LYS A 3 -37.57 -17.40 -6.07
CA LYS A 3 -36.86 -16.13 -6.24
C LYS A 3 -37.83 -14.99 -5.91
N LYS A 4 -37.67 -14.33 -4.76
CA LYS A 4 -38.35 -13.06 -4.47
C LYS A 4 -37.76 -11.97 -5.37
N THR A 5 -38.33 -11.78 -6.55
CA THR A 5 -38.16 -10.57 -7.37
C THR A 5 -38.99 -9.44 -6.77
N ASN A 6 -38.46 -8.77 -5.75
CA ASN A 6 -39.01 -7.49 -5.26
C ASN A 6 -38.05 -6.36 -5.66
N ASN A 7 -37.98 -6.05 -6.95
CA ASN A 7 -37.42 -4.78 -7.38
C ASN A 7 -38.61 -3.87 -7.78
N PRO A 8 -39.07 -2.96 -6.89
CA PRO A 8 -40.20 -2.11 -7.23
C PRO A 8 -39.80 -1.20 -8.38
N ALA A 9 -40.50 -1.29 -9.51
CA ALA A 9 -40.30 -0.39 -10.64
C ALA A 9 -40.46 1.06 -10.16
N ILE A 10 -39.37 1.83 -10.17
CA ILE A 10 -39.33 3.21 -9.70
C ILE A 10 -40.35 4.03 -10.52
N THR A 11 -41.49 4.33 -9.91
CA THR A 11 -42.57 5.06 -10.58
C THR A 11 -42.24 6.56 -10.60
N LYS A 12 -42.67 7.29 -11.63
CA LYS A 12 -42.42 8.73 -11.78
C LYS A 12 -42.92 9.56 -10.58
N SER A 13 -43.97 9.08 -9.90
CA SER A 13 -44.51 9.68 -8.67
C SER A 13 -43.62 9.44 -7.43
N TYR A 14 -42.86 8.35 -7.39
CA TYR A 14 -41.92 8.03 -6.32
C TYR A 14 -40.65 8.89 -6.42
N ALA A 15 -40.12 9.06 -7.64
CA ALA A 15 -39.01 9.97 -7.90
C ALA A 15 -39.33 11.42 -7.46
N LYS A 16 -40.54 11.90 -7.74
CA LYS A 16 -41.00 13.24 -7.33
C LYS A 16 -41.13 13.41 -5.82
N LYS A 17 -41.34 12.33 -5.06
CA LYS A 17 -41.30 12.33 -3.57
C LYS A 17 -39.88 12.24 -3.01
N MET A 18 -38.94 11.67 -3.78
CA MET A 18 -37.52 11.63 -3.44
C MET A 18 -36.83 12.98 -3.65
N GLU A 19 -37.35 13.82 -4.55
CA GLU A 19 -36.89 15.21 -4.75
C GLU A 19 -37.17 16.12 -3.53
N THR A 20 -38.14 15.76 -2.68
CA THR A 20 -38.54 16.59 -1.53
C THR A 20 -37.84 16.22 -0.21
N ILE A 21 -37.03 15.16 -0.19
CA ILE A 21 -36.30 14.72 1.02
C ILE A 21 -34.84 15.20 1.00
N SER A 22 -34.22 15.25 2.18
CA SER A 22 -32.82 15.68 2.31
C SER A 22 -31.87 14.71 1.58
N PRO A 23 -30.76 15.20 0.97
CA PRO A 23 -29.74 14.34 0.37
C PRO A 23 -29.21 13.24 1.31
N PHE A 24 -29.18 13.51 2.62
CA PHE A 24 -28.77 12.52 3.63
C PHE A 24 -29.83 11.43 3.86
N GLU A 25 -31.11 11.77 3.75
CA GLU A 25 -32.21 10.81 3.89
C GLU A 25 -32.39 9.98 2.61
N LEU A 26 -32.22 10.61 1.46
CA LEU A 26 -32.20 9.96 0.15
C LEU A 26 -31.13 8.86 0.11
N LYS A 27 -29.93 9.17 0.61
CA LYS A 27 -28.82 8.22 0.75
C LYS A 27 -29.21 6.97 1.55
N ASN A 28 -29.82 7.14 2.72
CA ASN A 28 -30.22 6.00 3.57
C ASN A 28 -31.28 5.13 2.88
N LYS A 29 -32.27 5.76 2.22
CA LYS A 29 -33.27 5.01 1.46
C LYS A 29 -32.68 4.25 0.26
N LEU A 30 -31.70 4.83 -0.42
CA LEU A 30 -30.99 4.16 -1.53
C LEU A 30 -30.19 2.95 -1.05
N ILE A 31 -29.59 3.01 0.14
CA ILE A 31 -28.92 1.87 0.78
C ILE A 31 -29.92 0.76 1.11
N ASP A 32 -31.07 1.11 1.68
CA ASP A 32 -32.10 0.13 2.08
C ASP A 32 -32.73 -0.58 0.87
N MET A 33 -32.85 0.13 -0.25
CA MET A 33 -33.38 -0.41 -1.51
C MET A 33 -32.37 -1.22 -2.32
N ALA A 34 -31.06 -1.13 -2.02
CA ALA A 34 -30.06 -1.90 -2.75
C ALA A 34 -30.15 -3.39 -2.40
N ASP A 35 -30.01 -4.26 -3.41
CA ASP A 35 -29.91 -5.71 -3.22
C ASP A 35 -28.68 -6.06 -2.34
N GLU A 36 -28.75 -7.14 -1.57
CA GLU A 36 -27.67 -7.54 -0.64
C GLU A 36 -26.29 -7.65 -1.31
N SER A 37 -26.23 -8.07 -2.58
CA SER A 37 -25.01 -8.14 -3.38
C SER A 37 -24.40 -6.76 -3.71
N ILE A 38 -25.23 -5.72 -3.78
CA ILE A 38 -24.83 -4.34 -4.08
C ILE A 38 -24.72 -3.49 -2.81
N LYS A 39 -25.36 -3.89 -1.69
CA LYS A 39 -25.31 -3.17 -0.41
C LYS A 39 -23.89 -2.80 0.03
N LYS A 40 -22.89 -3.68 -0.14
CA LYS A 40 -21.50 -3.35 0.27
C LYS A 40 -20.89 -2.23 -0.60
N ILE A 41 -21.14 -2.26 -1.91
CA ILE A 41 -20.69 -1.25 -2.86
C ILE A 41 -21.45 0.06 -2.66
N ALA A 42 -22.78 -0.02 -2.54
CA ALA A 42 -23.66 1.09 -2.22
C ALA A 42 -23.30 1.71 -0.88
N HIS A 43 -23.03 0.92 0.17
CA HIS A 43 -22.56 1.43 1.45
C HIS A 43 -21.23 2.16 1.32
N THR A 44 -20.26 1.65 0.57
CA THR A 44 -18.94 2.31 0.43
C THR A 44 -19.08 3.62 -0.35
N MET A 45 -19.81 3.60 -1.47
CA MET A 45 -20.05 4.78 -2.31
C MET A 45 -20.91 5.83 -1.61
N LEU A 46 -22.01 5.43 -0.97
CA LEU A 46 -22.97 6.34 -0.35
C LEU A 46 -22.49 6.80 1.03
N ASN A 47 -21.78 5.96 1.81
CA ASN A 47 -21.25 6.37 3.12
C ASN A 47 -19.92 7.10 3.05
N ALA A 48 -18.97 6.62 2.25
CA ALA A 48 -17.64 7.19 2.20
C ALA A 48 -17.43 8.13 0.99
N GLY A 49 -18.40 8.22 0.06
CA GLY A 49 -18.24 8.99 -1.17
C GLY A 49 -17.17 8.41 -2.11
N ARG A 50 -16.71 7.18 -1.86
CA ARG A 50 -15.57 6.55 -2.53
C ARG A 50 -16.01 5.28 -3.25
N GLY A 51 -15.65 5.16 -4.52
CA GLY A 51 -15.75 3.92 -5.27
C GLY A 51 -14.48 3.08 -5.07
N ASN A 52 -14.62 1.83 -4.65
CA ASN A 52 -13.48 0.92 -4.62
C ASN A 52 -13.13 0.49 -6.06
N PRO A 53 -11.87 0.65 -6.52
CA PRO A 53 -11.47 0.18 -7.85
C PRO A 53 -11.77 -1.31 -8.04
N ASN A 54 -12.09 -1.69 -9.28
CA ASN A 54 -12.30 -3.08 -9.70
C ASN A 54 -11.10 -3.68 -10.45
N TRP A 55 -9.96 -3.00 -10.39
CA TRP A 55 -8.68 -3.40 -10.97
C TRP A 55 -7.56 -3.21 -9.93
N ILE A 56 -6.46 -3.94 -10.11
CA ILE A 56 -5.28 -3.87 -9.24
C ILE A 56 -4.00 -3.86 -10.08
N ALA A 57 -2.93 -3.24 -9.57
CA ALA A 57 -1.59 -3.35 -10.13
C ALA A 57 -0.96 -4.68 -9.67
N THR A 58 -0.84 -5.66 -10.56
CA THR A 58 -0.36 -7.01 -10.21
C THR A 58 1.15 -7.06 -10.00
N GLU A 59 1.92 -6.43 -10.89
CA GLU A 59 3.38 -6.46 -10.89
C GLU A 59 4.04 -6.08 -9.54
N PRO A 60 3.71 -4.94 -8.88
CA PRO A 60 4.29 -4.63 -7.57
C PRO A 60 3.84 -5.57 -6.46
N ARG A 61 2.66 -6.21 -6.59
CA ARG A 61 2.18 -7.20 -5.62
C ARG A 61 2.94 -8.51 -5.77
N GLU A 62 3.20 -8.92 -7.00
CA GLU A 62 4.01 -10.09 -7.32
C GLU A 62 5.45 -9.90 -6.83
N ALA A 63 6.04 -8.72 -7.08
CA ALA A 63 7.35 -8.35 -6.54
C ALA A 63 7.39 -8.39 -5.01
N PHE A 64 6.35 -7.87 -4.35
CA PHE A 64 6.23 -7.93 -2.88
C PHE A 64 6.19 -9.37 -2.37
N PHE A 65 5.42 -10.25 -3.00
CA PHE A 65 5.37 -11.67 -2.60
C PHE A 65 6.68 -12.40 -2.87
N LEU A 66 7.35 -12.11 -3.98
CA LEU A 66 8.65 -12.68 -4.31
C LEU A 66 9.73 -12.22 -3.32
N LEU A 67 9.71 -10.95 -2.92
CA LEU A 67 10.57 -10.44 -1.85
C LEU A 67 10.27 -11.13 -0.51
N GLY A 68 9.00 -11.41 -0.21
CA GLY A 68 8.61 -12.19 0.97
C GLY A 68 9.17 -13.62 0.94
N GLN A 69 9.24 -14.26 -0.23
CA GLN A 69 9.89 -15.56 -0.38
C GLN A 69 11.40 -15.46 -0.09
N PHE A 70 12.06 -14.42 -0.60
CA PHE A 70 13.46 -14.15 -0.29
C PHE A 70 13.67 -13.94 1.22
N GLY A 71 12.85 -13.10 1.87
CA GLY A 71 12.92 -12.87 3.30
C GLY A 71 12.79 -14.16 4.11
N LEU A 72 11.87 -15.06 3.73
CA LEU A 72 11.73 -16.37 4.38
C LEU A 72 12.94 -17.29 4.16
N CYS A 73 13.59 -17.22 2.99
CA CYS A 73 14.84 -17.92 2.74
C CYS A 73 15.94 -17.40 3.67
N GLU A 74 16.04 -16.09 3.86
CA GLU A 74 17.02 -15.46 4.76
C GLU A 74 16.77 -15.81 6.23
N CYS A 75 15.51 -15.83 6.67
CA CYS A 75 15.17 -16.29 8.02
C CYS A 75 15.63 -17.73 8.25
N ARG A 76 15.36 -18.63 7.31
CA ARG A 76 15.77 -20.05 7.39
C ARG A 76 17.28 -20.24 7.29
N HIS A 77 17.95 -19.36 6.55
CA HIS A 77 19.41 -19.36 6.44
C HIS A 77 20.07 -19.04 7.78
N ALA A 78 19.52 -18.06 8.52
CA ALA A 78 20.02 -17.72 9.84
C ALA A 78 19.82 -18.85 10.86
N PHE A 79 18.62 -19.45 10.86
CA PHE A 79 18.25 -20.53 11.75
C PHE A 79 16.99 -21.24 11.24
N SER A 80 16.89 -22.56 11.39
CA SER A 80 15.70 -23.30 11.02
C SER A 80 15.51 -24.52 11.92
N LEU A 81 14.30 -24.68 12.46
CA LEU A 81 13.84 -25.87 13.17
C LEU A 81 12.74 -26.59 12.40
N GLU A 82 12.57 -27.89 12.65
CA GLU A 82 11.57 -28.73 11.97
C GLU A 82 10.12 -28.30 12.29
N GLU A 83 9.90 -27.64 13.42
CA GLU A 83 8.61 -27.09 13.86
C GLU A 83 8.16 -25.85 13.07
N GLY A 84 8.94 -25.43 12.06
CA GLY A 84 8.62 -24.26 11.23
C GLY A 84 9.04 -22.93 11.86
N ILE A 85 9.96 -22.96 12.82
CA ILE A 85 10.56 -21.77 13.45
C ILE A 85 11.86 -21.43 12.71
N ALA A 86 12.03 -20.16 12.35
CA ALA A 86 13.21 -19.65 11.68
C ALA A 86 13.80 -18.44 12.41
N GLY A 87 15.02 -18.04 12.02
CA GLY A 87 15.68 -16.85 12.54
C GLY A 87 15.16 -15.56 11.90
N ILE A 88 15.97 -14.51 11.98
CA ILE A 88 15.73 -13.21 11.33
C ILE A 88 16.80 -12.94 10.25
N PRO A 89 16.49 -12.16 9.20
CA PRO A 89 17.45 -11.85 8.15
C PRO A 89 18.76 -11.26 8.69
N GLN A 90 19.90 -11.72 8.16
CA GLN A 90 21.22 -11.27 8.62
C GLN A 90 21.85 -10.35 7.57
N LYS A 91 22.24 -9.14 7.99
CA LYS A 91 22.76 -8.10 7.08
C LYS A 91 24.00 -8.51 6.28
N ALA A 92 24.94 -9.22 6.89
CA ALA A 92 26.23 -9.49 6.25
C ALA A 92 26.07 -10.34 4.97
N GLY A 93 26.45 -9.78 3.82
CA GLY A 93 26.43 -10.47 2.52
C GLY A 93 25.02 -10.76 1.98
N ILE A 94 23.99 -10.09 2.50
CA ILE A 94 22.60 -10.31 2.10
C ILE A 94 22.35 -9.83 0.66
N ALA A 95 23.04 -8.79 0.20
CA ALA A 95 22.90 -8.30 -1.17
C ALA A 95 23.37 -9.35 -2.18
N ALA A 96 24.50 -10.02 -1.92
CA ALA A 96 25.00 -11.08 -2.79
C ALA A 96 24.02 -12.27 -2.86
N ARG A 97 23.39 -12.62 -1.73
CA ARG A 97 22.36 -13.67 -1.68
C ARG A 97 21.09 -13.25 -2.42
N PHE A 98 20.71 -11.97 -2.32
CA PHE A 98 19.58 -11.43 -3.07
C PHE A 98 19.82 -11.43 -4.58
N GLU A 99 21.01 -11.04 -5.03
CA GLU A 99 21.39 -11.10 -6.44
C GLU A 99 21.37 -12.54 -6.98
N ALA A 100 21.88 -13.50 -6.19
CA ALA A 100 21.79 -14.92 -6.54
C ALA A 100 20.33 -15.40 -6.60
N PHE A 101 19.50 -15.02 -5.63
CA PHE A 101 18.08 -15.34 -5.60
C PHE A 101 17.34 -14.79 -6.81
N LEU A 102 17.60 -13.53 -7.20
CA LEU A 102 16.99 -12.93 -8.40
C LEU A 102 17.43 -13.64 -9.69
N LYS A 103 18.68 -14.12 -9.75
CA LYS A 103 19.18 -14.90 -10.89
C LYS A 103 18.49 -16.26 -11.00
N GLU A 104 18.27 -16.93 -9.87
CA GLU A 104 17.54 -18.20 -9.83
C GLU A 104 16.04 -18.04 -10.17
N ASN A 105 15.48 -16.88 -9.81
CA ASN A 105 14.06 -16.56 -10.00
C ASN A 105 13.82 -15.56 -11.15
N GLU A 106 14.72 -15.46 -12.13
CA GLU A 106 14.65 -14.46 -13.21
C GLU A 106 13.34 -14.51 -14.01
N LYS A 107 12.70 -15.69 -14.06
CA LYS A 107 11.42 -15.91 -14.76
C LYS A 107 10.19 -15.72 -13.87
N ALA A 108 10.37 -15.46 -12.58
CA ALA A 108 9.25 -15.28 -11.66
C ALA A 108 8.57 -13.92 -11.90
N PRO A 109 7.23 -13.84 -11.81
CA PRO A 109 6.52 -12.56 -11.85
C PRO A 109 7.04 -11.61 -10.76
N GLY A 110 7.28 -10.35 -11.13
CA GLY A 110 7.83 -9.33 -10.21
C GLY A 110 9.35 -9.35 -10.03
N ALA A 111 10.08 -10.36 -10.53
CA ALA A 111 11.54 -10.41 -10.41
C ALA A 111 12.23 -9.24 -11.13
N ASN A 112 11.73 -8.86 -12.31
CA ASN A 112 12.28 -7.74 -13.06
C ASN A 112 12.12 -6.42 -12.31
N LEU A 113 10.94 -6.17 -11.72
CA LEU A 113 10.69 -4.97 -10.92
C LEU A 113 11.59 -4.91 -9.67
N LEU A 114 11.80 -6.02 -8.97
CA LEU A 114 12.74 -6.08 -7.84
C LEU A 114 14.18 -5.75 -8.27
N LYS A 115 14.61 -6.31 -9.40
CA LYS A 115 15.94 -6.06 -9.96
C LYS A 115 16.12 -4.60 -10.38
N GLU A 116 15.15 -4.03 -11.07
CA GLU A 116 15.16 -2.63 -11.51
C GLU A 116 15.11 -1.68 -10.30
N GLY A 117 14.26 -1.96 -9.31
CA GLY A 117 14.19 -1.18 -8.06
C GLY A 117 15.48 -1.24 -7.25
N TYR A 118 16.12 -2.41 -7.16
CA TYR A 118 17.43 -2.55 -6.53
C TYR A 118 18.50 -1.72 -7.26
N ASN A 119 18.59 -1.84 -8.58
CA ASN A 119 19.53 -1.06 -9.37
C ASN A 119 19.28 0.45 -9.28
N TYR A 120 18.01 0.87 -9.26
CA TYR A 120 17.62 2.27 -9.09
C TYR A 120 18.17 2.85 -7.79
N MET A 121 18.03 2.13 -6.67
CA MET A 121 18.56 2.58 -5.37
C MET A 121 20.09 2.63 -5.35
N LEU A 122 20.77 1.70 -6.02
CA LEU A 122 22.22 1.74 -6.12
C LEU A 122 22.72 2.91 -7.00
N MET A 123 22.03 3.20 -8.10
CA MET A 123 22.49 4.19 -9.09
C MET A 123 22.11 5.62 -8.72
N GLU A 124 20.86 5.85 -8.31
CA GLU A 124 20.33 7.18 -8.06
C GLU A 124 20.58 7.65 -6.63
N HIS A 125 20.58 6.73 -5.66
CA HIS A 125 20.73 7.05 -4.23
C HIS A 125 22.07 6.61 -3.63
N ALA A 126 22.93 5.93 -4.41
CA ALA A 126 24.17 5.35 -3.93
C ALA A 126 23.98 4.53 -2.64
N ALA A 127 22.85 3.81 -2.54
CA ALA A 127 22.50 3.03 -1.36
C ALA A 127 23.53 1.93 -1.11
N ASP A 128 23.85 1.68 0.16
CA ASP A 128 24.65 0.51 0.53
C ASP A 128 23.84 -0.77 0.25
N PRO A 129 24.34 -1.70 -0.60
CA PRO A 129 23.59 -2.87 -1.03
C PRO A 129 23.07 -3.72 0.12
N ASP A 130 23.94 -4.05 1.09
CA ASP A 130 23.60 -4.92 2.21
C ASP A 130 22.59 -4.23 3.15
N THR A 131 22.75 -2.93 3.41
CA THR A 131 21.79 -2.16 4.22
C THR A 131 20.43 -2.09 3.55
N LEU A 132 20.37 -1.84 2.24
CA LEU A 132 19.12 -1.75 1.48
C LEU A 132 18.33 -3.05 1.53
N ILE A 133 18.99 -4.15 1.19
CA ILE A 133 18.33 -5.46 1.12
C ILE A 133 17.99 -5.96 2.52
N HIS A 134 18.81 -5.66 3.54
CA HIS A 134 18.47 -5.95 4.93
C HIS A 134 17.20 -5.22 5.38
N GLU A 135 17.09 -3.91 5.11
CA GLU A 135 15.85 -3.15 5.39
C GLU A 135 14.66 -3.78 4.68
N TRP A 136 14.77 -4.11 3.39
CA TRP A 136 13.68 -4.73 2.62
C TRP A 136 13.26 -6.11 3.15
N ALA A 137 14.23 -6.95 3.53
CA ALA A 137 13.99 -8.29 4.05
C ALA A 137 13.33 -8.26 5.43
N GLU A 138 13.79 -7.41 6.35
CA GLU A 138 13.14 -7.23 7.67
C GLU A 138 11.74 -6.62 7.49
N SER A 139 11.59 -5.64 6.61
CA SER A 139 10.32 -4.96 6.37
C SER A 139 9.23 -5.87 5.85
N VAL A 140 9.57 -6.77 4.91
CA VAL A 140 8.57 -7.68 4.32
C VAL A 140 8.18 -8.80 5.28
N ILE A 141 9.09 -9.21 6.16
CA ILE A 141 8.85 -10.24 7.18
C ILE A 141 8.09 -9.66 8.38
N GLY A 142 8.34 -8.40 8.72
CA GLY A 142 7.72 -7.73 9.86
C GLY A 142 8.16 -8.31 11.20
N ASP A 143 9.43 -8.70 11.31
CA ASP A 143 10.05 -9.29 12.49
C ASP A 143 10.48 -8.25 13.54
N GLN A 144 10.69 -7.00 13.11
CA GLN A 144 11.09 -5.88 13.97
C GLN A 144 10.08 -4.74 13.96
N TYR A 145 10.08 -3.96 15.04
CA TYR A 145 9.41 -2.66 15.06
C TYR A 145 10.12 -1.70 14.08
N PRO A 146 9.36 -0.82 13.39
CA PRO A 146 9.96 0.10 12.42
C PRO A 146 10.87 1.10 13.16
N VAL A 147 12.11 1.21 12.70
CA VAL A 147 13.06 2.20 13.21
C VAL A 147 13.71 2.90 12.01
N PRO A 148 13.58 4.22 11.87
CA PRO A 148 12.82 5.14 12.73
C PRO A 148 11.29 4.91 12.71
N ASP A 149 10.62 5.22 13.82
CA ASP A 149 9.16 5.02 14.00
C ASP A 149 8.29 5.71 12.94
N ARG A 150 8.83 6.77 12.32
CA ARG A 150 8.12 7.63 11.36
C ARG A 150 7.95 6.97 9.98
N ILE A 151 9.06 6.48 9.43
CA ILE A 151 9.17 5.79 8.14
C ILE A 151 10.60 5.23 8.05
N LEU A 152 10.73 4.08 7.37
CA LEU A 152 12.03 3.47 7.11
C LEU A 152 12.83 4.29 6.11
N HIS A 153 14.16 4.20 6.19
CA HIS A 153 15.06 5.13 5.52
C HIS A 153 14.98 5.02 3.99
N PHE A 154 15.15 3.82 3.43
CA PHE A 154 15.10 3.65 1.98
C PHE A 154 13.68 3.74 1.44
N THR A 155 12.71 3.30 2.23
CA THR A 155 11.28 3.50 1.90
C THR A 155 10.95 4.99 1.77
N GLU A 156 11.48 5.84 2.65
CA GLU A 156 11.28 7.27 2.56
C GLU A 156 11.82 7.85 1.26
N LEU A 157 13.07 7.54 0.89
CA LEU A 157 13.71 8.03 -0.33
C LEU A 157 12.87 7.69 -1.57
N ILE A 158 12.44 6.43 -1.69
CA ILE A 158 11.62 5.97 -2.82
C ILE A 158 10.29 6.73 -2.88
N VAL A 159 9.62 6.95 -1.74
CA VAL A 159 8.34 7.66 -1.70
C VAL A 159 8.52 9.15 -1.99
N GLN A 160 9.63 9.77 -1.53
CA GLN A 160 9.95 11.16 -1.86
C GLN A 160 10.09 11.36 -3.37
N ASP A 161 10.82 10.46 -4.07
CA ASP A 161 10.99 10.56 -5.51
C ASP A 161 9.68 10.37 -6.27
N TYR A 162 8.87 9.40 -5.83
CA TYR A 162 7.54 9.18 -6.39
C TYR A 162 6.65 10.41 -6.22
N LEU A 163 6.63 11.03 -5.04
CA LEU A 163 5.87 12.25 -4.80
C LEU A 163 6.41 13.43 -5.60
N ALA A 164 7.73 13.58 -5.72
CA ALA A 164 8.34 14.62 -6.54
C ALA A 164 7.96 14.46 -8.02
N GLN A 165 7.87 13.23 -8.52
CA GLN A 165 7.39 12.94 -9.87
C GLN A 165 5.92 13.30 -10.04
N GLU A 166 5.02 12.71 -9.24
CA GLU A 166 3.58 12.78 -9.48
C GLU A 166 2.95 14.13 -9.03
N MET A 167 3.49 14.75 -7.98
CA MET A 167 2.92 15.97 -7.39
C MET A 167 3.66 17.24 -7.81
N CYS A 168 4.91 17.15 -8.26
CA CYS A 168 5.76 18.30 -8.53
C CYS A 168 6.34 18.34 -9.95
N ASP A 169 5.89 17.47 -10.87
CA ASP A 169 6.41 17.40 -12.24
C ASP A 169 7.95 17.27 -12.27
N ARG A 170 8.49 16.46 -11.34
CA ARG A 170 9.94 16.27 -11.11
C ARG A 170 10.70 17.56 -10.77
N ARG A 171 10.01 18.61 -10.30
CA ARG A 171 10.58 19.89 -9.87
C ARG A 171 10.13 20.23 -8.44
N PRO A 172 10.58 19.45 -7.44
CA PRO A 172 10.20 19.71 -6.06
C PRO A 172 10.71 21.09 -5.59
N PRO A 173 9.97 21.77 -4.69
CA PRO A 173 10.42 23.02 -4.08
C PRO A 173 11.71 22.78 -3.27
N LYS A 174 12.46 23.86 -2.97
CA LYS A 174 13.70 23.77 -2.19
C LYS A 174 13.45 23.12 -0.82
N GLY A 175 14.10 21.98 -0.58
CA GLY A 175 14.00 21.19 0.65
C GLY A 175 13.77 19.71 0.37
N THR A 176 13.73 18.89 1.42
CA THR A 176 13.33 17.48 1.36
C THR A 176 11.97 17.30 2.02
N PHE A 177 11.15 16.38 1.51
CA PHE A 177 9.88 16.06 2.15
C PHE A 177 10.11 15.20 3.38
N ASP A 178 9.72 15.68 4.57
CA ASP A 178 9.69 14.85 5.77
C ASP A 178 8.37 14.04 5.79
N LEU A 179 8.46 12.73 5.55
CA LEU A 179 7.31 11.84 5.37
C LEU A 179 6.95 11.02 6.62
N PHE A 180 5.68 10.97 7.01
CA PHE A 180 5.20 10.07 8.07
C PHE A 180 4.25 9.02 7.50
N ALA A 181 4.60 7.74 7.62
CA ALA A 181 3.81 6.64 7.08
C ALA A 181 2.57 6.38 7.96
N THR A 182 1.36 6.46 7.37
CA THR A 182 0.09 6.26 8.08
C THR A 182 -0.74 5.14 7.47
N GLU A 183 -1.53 4.45 8.29
CA GLU A 183 -2.56 3.50 7.85
C GLU A 183 -3.69 4.21 7.07
N LYS A 184 -3.47 4.42 5.76
CA LYS A 184 -4.43 4.98 4.78
C LYS A 184 -4.94 6.40 5.09
N GLU A 185 -5.53 6.98 4.05
CA GLU A 185 -6.11 8.32 4.10
C GLU A 185 -7.26 8.48 5.12
N VAL A 186 -7.86 7.39 5.61
CA VAL A 186 -8.93 7.46 6.62
C VAL A 186 -8.37 7.90 7.99
N ARG A 187 -7.10 7.64 8.27
CA ARG A 187 -6.42 8.12 9.48
C ARG A 187 -5.74 9.48 9.28
N GLN A 188 -5.53 9.91 8.04
CA GLN A 188 -4.97 11.23 7.71
C GLN A 188 -5.78 12.40 8.31
N PRO A 189 -7.13 12.49 8.24
CA PRO A 189 -7.83 13.61 8.88
C PRO A 189 -7.67 13.62 10.41
N CYS A 190 -7.46 12.47 11.06
CA CYS A 190 -7.18 12.39 12.50
C CYS A 190 -5.76 12.87 12.84
N VAL A 191 -4.79 12.68 11.94
CA VAL A 191 -3.40 13.12 12.13
C VAL A 191 -3.20 14.58 11.66
N ILE A 192 -3.85 14.98 10.57
CA ILE A 192 -3.82 16.32 9.97
C ILE A 192 -4.48 17.36 10.89
N CYS A 193 -5.48 16.99 11.71
CA CYS A 193 -6.00 17.89 12.75
C CYS A 193 -4.97 18.17 13.87
N SER A 194 -3.83 17.48 13.88
CA SER A 194 -2.75 17.62 14.86
C SER A 194 -1.45 18.23 14.29
N ILE A 195 -1.27 18.23 12.96
CA ILE A 195 -0.03 18.74 12.32
C ILE A 195 -0.27 20.17 11.85
N LEU A 196 -0.05 21.09 12.78
CA LEU A 196 0.32 22.47 12.48
C LEU A 196 1.53 22.43 11.54
N CYS A 197 1.39 23.05 10.36
CA CYS A 197 2.45 23.26 9.38
C CYS A 197 3.67 23.92 10.06
N LYS A 198 4.64 23.13 10.53
CA LYS A 198 5.96 23.65 10.92
C LYS A 198 6.72 23.93 9.64
N ARG A 199 6.49 25.12 9.11
CA ARG A 199 7.39 25.84 8.23
C ARG A 199 8.75 25.90 8.93
N ILE A 200 9.70 25.04 8.57
CA ILE A 200 11.11 25.29 8.88
C ILE A 200 11.53 26.41 7.93
N SER A 201 11.36 27.64 8.39
CA SER A 201 12.04 28.81 7.82
C SER A 201 13.50 28.73 8.28
N CYS A 202 14.40 29.19 7.41
CA CYS A 202 15.85 29.24 7.57
C CYS A 202 16.36 29.54 8.98
#